data_AF-A0A936PUP4-F1
#
_entry.id   AF-A0A936PUP4-F1
#
_cell.length_a   1.000
_cell.length_b   1.000
_cell.length_c   1.000
_cell.angle_alpha   90.00
_cell.angle_beta   90.00
_cell.angle_gamma   90.00
#
_symmetry.space_group_name_H-M   'P 1'
#
loop_
_entity.id
_entity.type
_entity.pdbx_description
1 polymer ?
#
loop_
_entity_poly.entity_id
_entity_poly.type
_entity_poly.pdbx_seq_one_letter_code
_entity_poly.pdbx_strand_id
1 'polypeptide(L)'
;MSKEGRTPCPECGATNRARALYCLACGAKLTRPAPPVTQTRVDARRLRGWMACFDFDQTGETFLLREGQNVLGAEPREATVLLAAGQGQVAPRHGALRVEPDGGAWATPLDGELRVNGEALPRAGGPLRDGDTLSVGAYTLTVKLLS
;
A
#
# COMPACT_ATOMS: atom_id res chain seq x y z
N MET A 1 13.68 0.65 -31.63
CA MET A 1 12.91 1.75 -32.27
C MET A 1 11.44 1.53 -31.98
N SER A 2 10.83 2.34 -31.10
CA SER A 2 9.45 2.14 -30.64
C SER A 2 8.47 2.58 -31.74
N LYS A 3 7.60 1.67 -32.22
CA LYS A 3 6.48 2.02 -33.10
C LYS A 3 5.45 2.80 -32.28
N GLU A 4 5.50 4.12 -32.34
CA GLU A 4 4.44 4.96 -31.78
C GLU A 4 3.14 4.72 -32.55
N GLY A 5 2.11 4.26 -31.83
CA GLY A 5 0.78 4.04 -32.41
C GLY A 5 0.18 5.33 -32.98
N ARG A 6 -0.75 5.17 -33.92
CA ARG A 6 -1.52 6.27 -34.51
C ARG A 6 -3.01 6.09 -34.19
N THR A 7 -3.73 7.18 -34.01
CA THR A 7 -5.17 7.17 -33.72
C THR A 7 -5.90 8.19 -34.60
N PRO A 8 -7.02 7.81 -35.24
CA PRO A 8 -7.81 8.76 -36.04
C PRO A 8 -8.60 9.70 -35.13
N CYS A 9 -8.76 10.94 -35.57
CA CYS A 9 -9.66 11.89 -34.93
C CYS A 9 -11.12 11.47 -35.18
N PRO A 10 -11.99 11.40 -34.15
CA PRO A 10 -13.39 11.08 -34.35
C PRO A 10 -14.18 12.18 -35.06
N GLU A 11 -13.71 13.43 -35.03
CA GLU A 11 -14.42 14.57 -35.63
C GLU A 11 -14.08 14.77 -37.12
N CYS A 12 -12.79 14.68 -37.48
CA CYS A 12 -12.35 14.98 -38.86
C CYS A 12 -11.64 13.84 -39.58
N GLY A 13 -11.45 12.68 -38.93
CA GLY A 13 -10.77 11.52 -39.50
C GLY A 13 -9.24 11.65 -39.64
N ALA A 14 -8.64 12.80 -39.31
CA ALA A 14 -7.20 12.98 -39.42
C ALA A 14 -6.43 12.02 -38.50
N THR A 15 -5.31 11.49 -39.00
CA THR A 15 -4.47 10.57 -38.22
C THR A 15 -3.52 11.33 -37.30
N ASN A 16 -3.62 11.08 -35.99
CA ASN A 16 -2.81 11.73 -34.96
C ASN A 16 -1.88 10.71 -34.27
N ARG A 17 -0.85 11.20 -33.57
CA ARG A 17 -0.02 10.37 -32.70
C ARG A 17 -0.87 9.81 -31.54
N ALA A 18 -0.64 8.57 -31.10
CA ALA A 18 -1.46 7.91 -30.07
C ALA A 18 -1.53 8.65 -28.72
N ARG A 19 -0.60 9.58 -28.45
CA ARG A 19 -0.58 10.42 -27.23
C ARG A 19 -0.99 11.87 -27.47
N ALA A 20 -1.48 12.23 -28.66
CA ALA A 20 -1.96 13.57 -28.94
C ALA A 20 -3.22 13.86 -28.10
N LEU A 21 -3.24 15.00 -27.40
CA LEU A 21 -4.38 15.46 -26.59
C LEU A 21 -5.44 16.16 -27.46
N TYR A 22 -5.00 16.77 -28.56
CA TYR A 22 -5.83 17.49 -29.52
C TYR A 22 -5.46 17.08 -30.94
N CYS A 23 -6.43 17.14 -31.84
CA CYS A 23 -6.20 16.91 -33.26
C CYS A 23 -5.42 18.08 -33.85
N LEU A 24 -4.30 17.80 -34.52
CA LEU A 24 -3.48 18.82 -35.16
C LEU A 24 -4.13 19.43 -36.42
N ALA A 25 -5.17 18.78 -36.96
CA ALA A 25 -5.87 19.25 -38.15
C ALA A 25 -7.10 20.12 -37.84
N CYS A 26 -7.89 19.77 -36.83
CA CYS A 26 -9.17 20.45 -36.53
C CYS A 26 -9.28 21.01 -35.11
N GLY A 27 -8.31 20.75 -34.22
CA GLY A 27 -8.34 21.21 -32.82
C GLY A 27 -9.21 20.39 -31.88
N ALA A 28 -9.96 19.39 -32.36
CA ALA A 28 -10.82 18.56 -31.51
C ALA A 28 -10.02 17.82 -30.43
N LYS A 29 -10.57 17.75 -29.21
CA LYS A 29 -9.95 17.01 -28.11
C LYS A 29 -10.04 15.50 -28.40
N LEU A 30 -8.89 14.83 -28.39
CA LEU A 30 -8.83 13.38 -28.54
C LEU A 30 -9.02 12.80 -27.14
N THR A 31 -10.26 12.48 -26.77
CA THR A 31 -10.56 11.81 -25.49
C THR A 31 -9.96 10.42 -25.49
N ARG A 32 -8.75 10.31 -24.96
CA ARG A 32 -8.26 9.04 -24.44
C ARG A 32 -9.17 8.68 -23.26
N PRO A 33 -9.79 7.48 -23.23
CA PRO A 33 -10.39 6.99 -21.99
C PRO A 33 -9.33 7.13 -20.91
N ALA A 34 -9.65 7.85 -19.82
CA ALA A 34 -8.79 7.78 -18.65
C ALA A 34 -8.66 6.29 -18.31
N PRO A 35 -7.45 5.79 -17.97
CA PRO A 35 -7.36 4.45 -17.42
C PRO A 35 -8.37 4.37 -16.27
N PRO A 36 -9.12 3.26 -16.15
CA PRO A 36 -10.08 3.11 -15.08
C PRO A 36 -9.33 3.39 -13.77
N VAL A 37 -9.74 4.44 -13.07
CA VAL A 37 -9.28 4.66 -11.71
C VAL A 37 -9.82 3.48 -10.92
N THR A 38 -8.94 2.56 -10.54
CA THR A 38 -9.26 1.56 -9.54
C THR A 38 -9.72 2.34 -8.32
N GLN A 39 -11.03 2.36 -8.07
CA GLN A 39 -11.56 3.00 -6.87
C GLN A 39 -10.95 2.26 -5.69
N THR A 40 -9.98 2.88 -5.04
CA THR A 40 -9.47 2.41 -3.75
C THR A 40 -10.69 2.35 -2.85
N ARG A 41 -11.10 1.15 -2.44
CA ARG A 41 -12.17 1.01 -1.47
C ARG A 41 -11.73 1.79 -0.24
N VAL A 42 -12.49 2.83 0.10
CA VAL A 42 -12.27 3.54 1.35
C VAL A 42 -12.63 2.56 2.46
N ASP A 43 -11.63 2.09 3.18
CA ASP A 43 -11.83 1.20 4.29
C ASP A 43 -12.56 1.95 5.40
N ALA A 44 -13.83 1.57 5.61
CA ALA A 44 -14.75 2.25 6.54
C ALA A 44 -14.46 1.91 8.02
N ARG A 45 -13.52 0.99 8.30
CA ARG A 45 -13.14 0.63 9.67
C ARG A 45 -12.50 1.82 10.36
N ARG A 46 -12.84 2.01 11.64
CA ARG A 46 -12.35 3.17 12.41
C ARG A 46 -10.84 3.14 12.50
N LEU A 47 -10.24 4.32 12.39
CA LEU A 47 -8.82 4.52 12.62
C LEU A 47 -8.53 4.34 14.12
N ARG A 48 -7.52 3.53 14.44
CA ARG A 48 -7.10 3.23 15.82
C ARG A 48 -5.61 3.37 16.05
N GLY A 49 -4.88 3.92 15.08
CA GLY A 49 -3.46 4.12 15.23
C GLY A 49 -2.77 4.34 13.90
N TRP A 50 -1.46 4.40 13.96
CA TRP A 50 -0.60 4.42 12.79
C TRP A 50 0.74 3.78 13.13
N MET A 51 1.44 3.34 12.09
CA MET A 51 2.85 2.95 12.16
C MET A 51 3.65 3.94 11.34
N ALA A 52 4.79 4.38 11.85
CA ALA A 52 5.73 5.22 11.11
C ALA A 52 6.97 4.40 10.76
N CYS A 53 7.35 4.41 9.48
CA CYS A 53 8.59 3.80 9.00
C CYS A 53 9.71 4.83 8.97
N PHE A 54 10.90 4.46 9.43
CA PHE A 54 12.08 5.32 9.37
C PHE A 54 13.25 4.69 8.58
N ASP A 55 12.99 3.59 7.88
CA ASP A 55 14.00 2.83 7.15
C ASP A 55 13.77 2.84 5.64
N PHE A 56 14.88 2.62 4.90
CA PHE A 56 14.92 2.39 3.46
C PHE A 56 14.13 3.42 2.63
N ASP A 57 13.44 2.94 1.59
CA ASP A 57 12.68 3.67 0.60
C ASP A 57 11.35 4.23 1.12
N GLN A 58 10.87 3.76 2.28
CA GLN A 58 9.62 4.20 2.91
C GLN A 58 9.87 5.04 4.17
N THR A 59 11.07 5.59 4.33
CA THR A 59 11.40 6.51 5.44
C THR A 59 10.43 7.70 5.44
N GLY A 60 9.80 7.94 6.60
CA GLY A 60 8.82 9.00 6.81
C GLY A 60 7.38 8.62 6.39
N GLU A 61 7.17 7.45 5.79
CA GLU A 61 5.83 6.98 5.45
C GLU A 61 5.07 6.54 6.71
N THR A 62 3.76 6.84 6.73
CA THR A 62 2.87 6.42 7.81
C THR A 62 1.77 5.51 7.29
N PHE A 63 1.58 4.39 7.98
CA PHE A 63 0.58 3.39 7.65
C PHE A 63 -0.52 3.40 8.69
N LEU A 64 -1.76 3.64 8.26
CA LEU A 64 -2.90 3.73 9.16
C LEU A 64 -3.29 2.35 9.69
N LEU A 65 -3.46 2.24 10.99
CA LEU A 65 -4.01 1.05 11.65
C LEU A 65 -5.50 1.25 11.90
N ARG A 66 -6.30 0.31 11.42
CA ARG A 66 -7.76 0.32 11.57
C ARG A 66 -8.22 -0.82 12.46
N GLU A 67 -9.43 -0.69 13.00
CA GLU A 67 -10.09 -1.79 13.71
C GLU A 67 -10.11 -3.08 12.87
N GLY A 68 -10.02 -4.22 13.55
CA GLY A 68 -9.93 -5.53 12.93
C GLY A 68 -8.53 -5.82 12.37
N GLN A 69 -8.48 -6.61 11.31
CA GLN A 69 -7.22 -7.14 10.79
C GLN A 69 -6.55 -6.17 9.79
N ASN A 70 -5.28 -5.85 10.03
CA ASN A 70 -4.41 -5.10 9.13
C ASN A 70 -3.31 -6.05 8.67
N VAL A 71 -3.34 -6.47 7.41
CA VAL A 71 -2.35 -7.39 6.85
C VAL A 71 -1.16 -6.58 6.34
N LEU A 72 0.03 -6.92 6.82
CA LEU A 72 1.31 -6.32 6.44
C LEU A 72 1.96 -7.20 5.38
N GLY A 73 2.41 -6.62 4.28
CA GLY A 73 3.09 -7.40 3.25
C GLY A 73 3.38 -6.60 2.00
N ALA A 74 3.94 -7.29 1.01
CA ALA A 74 4.41 -6.68 -0.23
C ALA A 74 3.46 -6.80 -1.44
N GLU A 75 2.36 -7.55 -1.31
CA GLU A 75 1.40 -7.76 -2.40
C GLU A 75 0.11 -6.94 -2.16
N PRO A 76 -0.19 -5.93 -3.00
CA PRO A 76 -1.37 -5.07 -2.82
C PRO A 76 -2.71 -5.81 -2.84
N ARG A 77 -2.79 -7.00 -3.44
CA ARG A 77 -4.02 -7.81 -3.42
C ARG A 77 -4.28 -8.51 -2.09
N GLU A 78 -3.25 -8.68 -1.28
CA GLU A 78 -3.28 -9.48 -0.05
C GLU A 78 -3.05 -8.62 1.21
N ALA A 79 -2.25 -7.57 1.10
CA ALA A 79 -1.88 -6.69 2.19
C ALA A 79 -2.75 -5.42 2.22
N THR A 80 -3.17 -5.02 3.42
CA THR A 80 -3.83 -3.73 3.66
C THR A 80 -2.83 -2.64 4.04
N VAL A 81 -1.67 -3.03 4.55
CA VAL A 81 -0.50 -2.18 4.80
C VAL A 81 0.61 -2.68 3.88
N LEU A 82 0.90 -1.88 2.86
CA LEU A 82 1.85 -2.25 1.82
C LEU A 82 3.26 -1.79 2.20
N LEU A 83 4.15 -2.75 2.41
CA LEU A 83 5.58 -2.51 2.59
C LEU A 83 6.31 -2.94 1.32
N ALA A 84 7.26 -2.15 0.87
CA ALA A 84 7.96 -2.42 -0.37
C ALA A 84 8.77 -3.74 -0.27
N ALA A 85 8.60 -4.60 -1.29
CA ALA A 85 9.29 -5.90 -1.32
C ALA A 85 10.82 -5.78 -1.33
N GLY A 86 11.34 -4.65 -1.83
CA GLY A 86 12.71 -4.44 -2.29
C GLY A 86 13.79 -4.79 -1.26
N GLN A 87 14.38 -3.78 -0.62
CA GLN A 87 15.46 -3.98 0.35
C GLN A 87 14.98 -4.63 1.66
N GLY A 88 13.67 -4.56 1.93
CA GLY A 88 13.07 -5.02 3.18
C GLY A 88 12.83 -6.53 3.29
N GLN A 89 13.01 -7.31 2.23
CA GLN A 89 12.74 -8.77 2.24
C GLN A 89 11.35 -9.12 2.80
N VAL A 90 10.32 -8.40 2.36
CA VAL A 90 8.96 -8.55 2.87
C VAL A 90 8.18 -9.57 2.03
N ALA A 91 7.69 -10.64 2.67
CA ALA A 91 6.77 -11.60 2.04
C ALA A 91 5.44 -10.95 1.57
N PRO A 92 4.76 -11.51 0.53
CA PRO A 92 3.46 -11.02 0.06
C PRO A 92 2.44 -10.81 1.19
N ARG A 93 2.37 -11.75 2.14
CA ARG A 93 1.61 -11.69 3.39
C ARG A 93 2.52 -11.96 4.57
N HIS A 94 3.28 -10.94 4.98
CA HIS A 94 4.33 -11.09 5.98
C HIS A 94 3.79 -11.35 7.38
N GLY A 95 2.79 -10.56 7.79
CA GLY A 95 2.22 -10.62 9.13
C GLY A 95 0.87 -9.93 9.18
N ALA A 96 0.18 -10.02 10.31
CA ALA A 96 -1.07 -9.32 10.52
C ALA A 96 -1.11 -8.67 11.91
N LEU A 97 -1.74 -7.51 11.99
CA LEU A 97 -2.07 -6.83 13.24
C LEU A 97 -3.59 -6.82 13.40
N ARG A 98 -4.10 -7.47 14.43
CA ARG A 98 -5.51 -7.31 14.84
C ARG A 98 -5.59 -6.20 15.88
N VAL A 99 -6.32 -5.15 15.56
CA VAL A 99 -6.59 -4.04 16.49
C VAL A 99 -8.05 -4.16 16.95
N GLU A 100 -8.23 -4.35 18.24
CA GLU A 100 -9.52 -4.49 18.89
C GLU A 100 -10.19 -3.11 19.07
N PRO A 101 -11.55 -3.07 19.19
CA PRO A 101 -12.27 -1.82 19.38
C PRO A 101 -11.92 -1.05 20.66
N ASP A 102 -11.35 -1.72 21.65
CA ASP A 102 -10.91 -1.15 22.94
C ASP A 102 -9.49 -0.59 22.91
N GLY A 103 -8.82 -0.62 21.74
CA GLY A 103 -7.45 -0.15 21.56
C GLY A 103 -6.38 -1.21 21.82
N GLY A 104 -6.73 -2.42 22.24
CA GLY A 104 -5.80 -3.54 22.30
C GLY A 104 -5.32 -3.95 20.91
N ALA A 105 -4.06 -4.35 20.78
CA ALA A 105 -3.52 -4.85 19.52
C ALA A 105 -2.73 -6.15 19.71
N TRP A 106 -2.83 -7.04 18.71
CA TRP A 106 -2.14 -8.32 18.65
C TRP A 106 -1.47 -8.49 17.29
N ALA A 107 -0.17 -8.80 17.30
CA ALA A 107 0.61 -9.05 16.11
C ALA A 107 0.79 -10.56 15.90
N THR A 108 0.59 -11.03 14.68
CA THR A 108 0.70 -12.46 14.32
C THR A 108 1.59 -12.62 13.08
N PRO A 109 2.71 -13.36 13.19
CA PRO A 109 3.49 -13.77 12.02
C PRO A 109 2.64 -14.58 11.04
N LEU A 110 2.81 -14.34 9.74
CA LEU A 110 2.18 -15.14 8.67
C LEU A 110 3.27 -15.87 7.88
N ASP A 111 3.58 -15.41 6.67
CA ASP A 111 4.62 -15.99 5.82
C ASP A 111 6.02 -15.44 6.15
N GLY A 112 6.12 -14.48 7.07
CA GLY A 112 7.38 -13.90 7.53
C GLY A 112 7.44 -13.75 9.05
N GLU A 113 8.66 -13.53 9.56
CA GLU A 113 8.91 -13.29 10.98
C GLU A 113 8.52 -11.86 11.38
N LEU A 114 7.84 -11.72 12.52
CA LEU A 114 7.64 -10.41 13.15
C LEU A 114 8.48 -10.32 14.41
N ARG A 115 9.04 -9.14 14.67
CA ARG A 115 9.69 -8.85 15.94
C ARG A 115 9.04 -7.66 16.63
N VAL A 116 8.86 -7.73 17.93
CA VAL A 116 8.41 -6.60 18.74
C VAL A 116 9.55 -6.22 19.67
N ASN A 117 9.98 -4.96 19.59
CA ASN A 117 11.11 -4.42 20.35
C ASN A 117 12.39 -5.27 20.19
N GLY A 118 12.60 -5.81 18.99
CA GLY A 118 13.75 -6.66 18.63
C GLY A 118 13.59 -8.15 18.95
N GLU A 119 12.56 -8.55 19.69
CA GLU A 119 12.29 -9.94 20.05
C GLU A 119 11.33 -10.60 19.05
N ALA A 120 11.71 -11.76 18.51
CA ALA A 120 10.87 -12.49 17.55
C ALA A 120 9.59 -13.02 18.21
N LEU A 121 8.45 -12.77 17.59
CA LEU A 121 7.17 -13.27 18.05
C LEU A 121 7.04 -14.77 17.75
N PRO A 122 6.41 -15.55 18.65
CA PRO A 122 6.03 -16.92 18.36
C PRO A 122 4.97 -16.96 17.25
N ARG A 123 4.74 -18.13 16.64
CA ARG A 123 3.70 -18.30 15.60
C ARG A 123 2.29 -17.93 16.05
N ALA A 124 1.98 -18.09 17.34
CA ALA A 124 0.70 -17.67 17.92
C ALA A 124 0.54 -16.14 17.96
N GLY A 125 1.62 -15.40 17.75
CA GLY A 125 1.67 -13.95 17.89
C GLY A 125 1.87 -13.49 19.32
N GLY A 126 1.80 -12.19 19.51
CA GLY A 126 1.95 -11.54 20.81
C GLY A 126 1.27 -10.16 20.85
N PRO A 127 1.16 -9.58 22.05
CA PRO A 127 0.58 -8.26 22.21
C PRO A 127 1.46 -7.19 21.55
N LEU A 128 0.81 -6.15 21.04
CA LEU A 128 1.46 -4.94 20.52
C LEU A 128 0.94 -3.74 21.31
N ARG A 129 1.85 -2.92 21.83
CA ARG A 129 1.54 -1.77 22.71
C ARG A 129 1.86 -0.46 22.02
N ASP A 130 1.24 0.61 22.52
CA ASP A 130 1.58 1.97 22.09
C ASP A 130 3.06 2.26 22.36
N GLY A 131 3.77 2.76 21.35
CA GLY A 131 5.20 3.04 21.40
C GLY A 131 6.10 1.85 21.06
N ASP A 132 5.56 0.63 20.90
CA ASP A 132 6.36 -0.52 20.49
C ASP A 132 6.97 -0.31 19.10
N THR A 133 8.12 -0.94 18.90
CA THR A 133 8.77 -1.03 17.60
C THR A 133 8.48 -2.41 17.00
N LEU A 134 7.87 -2.44 15.82
CA LEU A 134 7.55 -3.66 15.09
C LEU A 134 8.51 -3.81 13.90
N SER A 135 9.22 -4.93 13.83
CA SER A 135 10.01 -5.30 12.66
C SER A 135 9.21 -6.21 11.72
N VAL A 136 9.24 -5.90 10.43
CA VAL A 136 8.62 -6.68 9.34
C VAL A 136 9.66 -6.83 8.23
N GLY A 137 10.22 -8.02 8.08
CA GLY A 137 11.46 -8.19 7.31
C GLY A 137 12.57 -7.31 7.89
N ALA A 138 13.18 -6.46 7.07
CA ALA A 138 14.18 -5.50 7.53
C ALA A 138 13.59 -4.16 7.99
N TYR A 139 12.31 -3.85 7.71
CA TYR A 139 11.70 -2.58 8.12
C TYR A 139 11.46 -2.53 9.61
N THR A 140 11.72 -1.38 10.20
CA THR A 140 11.40 -1.03 11.59
C THR A 140 10.30 0.03 11.61
N LEU A 141 9.20 -0.30 12.28
CA LEU A 141 8.00 0.52 12.33
C LEU A 141 7.70 0.92 13.78
N THR A 142 7.61 2.21 14.08
CA THR A 142 7.13 2.67 15.40
C THR A 142 5.62 2.69 15.42
N VAL A 143 5.02 2.03 16.40
CA VAL A 143 3.56 1.89 16.54
C VAL A 143 3.00 2.98 17.44
N LYS A 144 1.96 3.65 16.97
CA LYS A 144 1.08 4.49 17.78
C LYS A 144 -0.32 3.89 17.77
N LEU A 145 -0.88 3.63 18.96
CA LEU A 145 -2.27 3.22 19.14
C LEU A 145 -3.09 4.37 19.75
N LEU A 146 -4.32 4.49 19.30
CA LEU A 146 -5.31 5.43 19.80
C LEU A 146 -6.27 4.66 20.70
N SER A 147 -6.38 5.12 21.95
CA SER A 147 -7.40 4.67 22.88
C SER A 147 -8.77 5.23 22.50
#